data_AF-A0A1H1V8P4-F1
#
_entry.id   AF-A0A1H1V8P4-F1
#
_cell.length_a   1.000
_cell.length_b   1.000
_cell.length_c   1.000
_cell.angle_alpha   90.00
_cell.angle_beta   90.00
_cell.angle_gamma   90.00
#
_symmetry.space_group_name_H-M   'P 1'
#
loop_
_entity.id
_entity.type
_entity.pdbx_description
1 polymer ?
#
loop_
_entity_poly.entity_id
_entity_poly.type
_entity_poly.pdbx_seq_one_letter_code
_entity_poly.pdbx_strand_id
1 'polypeptide(L)'
;MRSLRRLVLPTAIAVATALTLGGPASAAVVESAAPSVPAATVSAGHPATTASAENFETALYFYKKIDEGKRAAWKNSGKQYLVTTWEGKDFRTTLDAALLDDVEGVGEICGAGWGVQQDVVDLHKADGEDFTFPANITFPKDNIGWPPIVDADHWDLEELVEVPECGSELPAAPTVSVAPPSCESLSNEVTFTDLATDTRLVLGDLRIRAEDIPDGTFTYEQALADIDLAPAYGDITLDVLWYDRAGDKKDHDLGDLTLTLTEPSLVDCDTRAEATPVAPQIADCAAEMPGVVLPDTDAFVYTFDTDTRVATATVQDSFKAVPGNGWEATDVEGVLTQTVDGVPNLDQVCPTEPTLAGSVATGTCVADAPWLEYTVVVDDPDDQYTGDKTGTITFVAPEGEENVVETIQLDENLSASGSVLWPGASVDSEGSANGWPGWEQDADGTWAETTGNYAWARDLTHVTIDVNPSLTVDVSYPEATPECAAEPTVVEPTTEPTTTPTTAEPTTSAPATVEPTDDADDTEVLGASVPPEDGLAETGADALVWALVALGLIGGGTAAVLIARRRRA
;
A
#
# COMPACT_ATOMS: atom_id res chain seq x y z
N MET A 1 -51.42 -3.09 -45.56
CA MET A 1 -52.73 -2.44 -45.30
C MET A 1 -53.26 -2.94 -43.97
N ARG A 2 -53.71 -2.05 -43.05
CA ARG A 2 -54.59 -2.28 -41.87
C ARG A 2 -54.16 -3.40 -40.87
N SER A 3 -54.24 -3.25 -39.55
CA SER A 3 -54.94 -2.27 -38.71
C SER A 3 -54.21 -2.02 -37.39
N LEU A 4 -54.29 -0.79 -36.88
CA LEU A 4 -54.03 -0.50 -35.46
C LEU A 4 -55.07 -1.19 -34.57
N ARG A 5 -54.74 -1.39 -33.28
CA ARG A 5 -55.66 -1.12 -32.16
C ARG A 5 -54.90 -0.57 -30.95
N ARG A 6 -55.41 0.53 -30.39
CA ARG A 6 -54.98 1.17 -29.14
C ARG A 6 -55.83 0.64 -27.97
N LEU A 7 -55.26 0.61 -26.77
CA LEU A 7 -55.92 0.68 -25.45
C LEU A 7 -54.95 1.57 -24.62
N VAL A 8 -55.19 2.84 -24.29
CA VAL A 8 -56.31 3.50 -23.59
C VAL A 8 -56.36 3.14 -22.10
N LEU A 9 -55.88 4.09 -21.30
CA LEU A 9 -55.94 4.20 -19.84
C LEU A 9 -57.39 4.33 -19.32
N PRO A 10 -57.60 4.24 -17.99
CA PRO A 10 -58.13 5.43 -17.34
C PRO A 10 -57.41 5.85 -16.03
N THR A 11 -57.36 7.17 -15.85
CA THR A 11 -57.30 7.95 -14.60
C THR A 11 -58.46 7.59 -13.65
N ALA A 12 -58.52 7.95 -12.36
CA ALA A 12 -57.65 8.66 -11.40
C ALA A 12 -58.21 8.38 -9.98
N ILE A 13 -57.56 8.84 -8.91
CA ILE A 13 -58.16 9.67 -7.84
C ILE A 13 -57.04 10.15 -6.90
N ALA A 14 -57.00 11.45 -6.65
CA ALA A 14 -56.29 12.05 -5.53
C ALA A 14 -57.33 12.70 -4.61
N VAL A 15 -57.16 12.56 -3.29
CA VAL A 15 -57.92 13.30 -2.27
C VAL A 15 -56.94 13.82 -1.25
N ALA A 16 -57.13 15.07 -0.83
CA ALA A 16 -56.28 15.77 0.12
C ALA A 16 -57.08 16.30 1.32
N THR A 17 -56.34 16.71 2.36
CA THR A 17 -56.71 17.67 3.44
C THR A 17 -57.63 17.21 4.58
N ALA A 18 -57.03 17.11 5.78
CA ALA A 18 -57.33 17.88 7.02
C ALA A 18 -56.32 17.42 8.11
N LEU A 19 -55.51 18.20 8.83
CA LEU A 19 -55.58 19.56 9.43
C LEU A 19 -56.23 19.64 10.83
N THR A 20 -55.45 19.37 11.87
CA THR A 20 -55.55 19.90 13.25
C THR A 20 -54.14 19.87 13.88
N LEU A 21 -53.41 20.97 14.13
CA LEU A 21 -53.52 21.95 15.23
C LEU A 21 -53.48 21.33 16.64
N GLY A 22 -52.38 21.58 17.39
CA GLY A 22 -52.26 21.19 18.80
C GLY A 22 -50.85 21.24 19.42
N GLY A 23 -50.24 22.43 19.52
CA GLY A 23 -49.27 22.71 20.61
C GLY A 23 -50.01 23.20 21.87
N PRO A 24 -49.33 23.58 22.99
CA PRO A 24 -47.92 23.96 23.05
C PRO A 24 -47.14 23.55 24.35
N ALA A 25 -45.95 24.15 24.48
CA ALA A 25 -45.30 24.63 25.72
C ALA A 25 -44.40 23.67 26.54
N SER A 26 -43.10 23.98 26.48
CA SER A 26 -42.07 23.58 27.45
C SER A 26 -42.20 24.34 28.78
N ALA A 27 -41.77 23.72 29.88
CA ALA A 27 -41.24 24.41 31.05
C ALA A 27 -40.24 23.51 31.80
N ALA A 28 -39.06 24.03 32.11
CA ALA A 28 -38.12 23.44 33.06
C ALA A 28 -38.33 24.07 34.46
N VAL A 29 -37.74 23.48 35.52
CA VAL A 29 -37.03 24.15 36.65
C VAL A 29 -36.93 23.24 37.91
N VAL A 30 -35.67 22.90 38.27
CA VAL A 30 -35.03 22.87 39.62
C VAL A 30 -35.59 21.97 40.74
N GLU A 31 -34.83 20.91 41.03
CA GLU A 31 -34.12 20.57 42.29
C GLU A 31 -34.73 20.93 43.68
N SER A 32 -34.85 19.93 44.56
CA SER A 32 -34.61 20.05 46.01
C SER A 32 -34.36 18.67 46.64
N ALA A 33 -33.61 18.63 47.75
CA ALA A 33 -33.00 17.40 48.30
C ALA A 33 -33.58 16.92 49.64
N ALA A 34 -33.38 15.61 49.91
CA ALA A 34 -33.22 14.98 51.23
C ALA A 34 -34.47 14.93 52.17
N PRO A 35 -34.50 14.08 53.24
CA PRO A 35 -33.40 13.28 53.79
C PRO A 35 -33.66 11.77 54.07
N SER A 36 -32.57 11.08 54.40
CA SER A 36 -32.47 9.66 54.79
C SER A 36 -32.14 9.48 56.28
N VAL A 37 -32.84 8.60 57.01
CA VAL A 37 -32.36 7.86 58.21
C VAL A 37 -33.26 6.60 58.46
N PRO A 38 -32.94 5.61 59.34
CA PRO A 38 -32.92 4.21 58.91
C PRO A 38 -33.85 3.25 59.71
N ALA A 39 -33.89 1.98 59.30
CA ALA A 39 -34.24 0.83 60.14
C ALA A 39 -33.17 -0.27 59.92
N ALA A 40 -32.28 -0.54 60.86
CA ALA A 40 -32.49 -1.20 62.17
C ALA A 40 -32.57 -2.72 62.04
N THR A 41 -31.41 -3.36 62.21
CA THR A 41 -31.22 -4.80 62.43
C THR A 41 -32.04 -5.29 63.62
N VAL A 42 -32.71 -6.44 63.48
CA VAL A 42 -33.22 -7.20 64.63
C VAL A 42 -32.76 -8.65 64.48
N SER A 43 -31.91 -9.08 65.39
CA SER A 43 -31.49 -10.48 65.57
C SER A 43 -31.93 -10.95 66.95
N ALA A 44 -32.27 -12.25 67.03
CA ALA A 44 -32.44 -13.05 68.23
C ALA A 44 -33.45 -12.56 69.30
N GLY A 45 -34.56 -13.31 69.44
CA GLY A 45 -35.53 -13.10 70.50
C GLY A 45 -36.49 -14.29 70.73
N HIS A 46 -35.99 -15.44 71.16
CA HIS A 46 -36.79 -16.30 72.06
C HIS A 46 -37.05 -15.47 73.35
N PRO A 47 -38.27 -15.42 73.90
CA PRO A 47 -38.91 -16.64 74.44
C PRO A 47 -40.46 -16.68 74.45
N ALA A 48 -41.02 -17.89 74.45
CA ALA A 48 -42.04 -18.32 75.43
C ALA A 48 -42.40 -19.80 75.23
N THR A 49 -42.32 -20.61 76.29
CA THR A 49 -42.81 -21.99 76.29
C THR A 49 -44.34 -22.01 76.34
N THR A 50 -44.98 -22.41 75.25
CA THR A 50 -46.36 -22.91 75.24
C THR A 50 -46.35 -24.33 74.67
N ALA A 51 -46.40 -25.33 75.56
CA ALA A 51 -46.60 -26.71 75.15
C ALA A 51 -48.05 -26.90 74.68
N SER A 52 -48.21 -27.24 73.39
CA SER A 52 -49.48 -27.61 72.76
C SER A 52 -49.18 -28.28 71.41
N ALA A 53 -48.74 -29.54 71.42
CA ALA A 53 -49.65 -30.65 71.12
C ALA A 53 -49.96 -30.69 69.60
N GLU A 54 -49.27 -31.53 68.83
CA GLU A 54 -49.19 -32.98 69.04
C GLU A 54 -47.78 -33.59 68.92
N ASN A 55 -47.59 -34.87 69.30
CA ASN A 55 -46.33 -35.62 69.16
C ASN A 55 -46.01 -36.04 67.70
N PHE A 56 -46.45 -35.25 66.73
CA PHE A 56 -46.37 -35.56 65.31
C PHE A 56 -45.84 -34.36 64.55
N GLU A 57 -45.01 -34.63 63.56
CA GLU A 57 -44.50 -33.64 62.63
C GLU A 57 -44.70 -34.15 61.20
N THR A 58 -45.07 -33.25 60.30
CA THR A 58 -45.27 -33.57 58.89
C THR A 58 -44.18 -32.89 58.06
N ALA A 59 -43.49 -33.65 57.21
CA ALA A 59 -42.50 -33.13 56.27
C ALA A 59 -43.03 -33.07 54.84
N LEU A 60 -42.68 -32.02 54.11
CA LEU A 60 -42.96 -31.85 52.70
C LEU A 60 -41.70 -32.10 51.87
N TYR A 61 -41.79 -33.04 50.94
CA TYR A 61 -40.76 -33.33 49.96
C TYR A 61 -41.25 -32.99 48.54
N PHE A 62 -40.38 -32.37 47.74
CA PHE A 62 -40.59 -32.16 46.30
C PHE A 62 -39.76 -33.14 45.47
N TYR A 63 -40.30 -33.56 44.33
CA TYR A 63 -39.59 -34.40 43.36
C TYR A 63 -40.10 -34.24 41.93
N LYS A 64 -39.23 -34.47 40.95
CA LYS A 64 -39.64 -34.67 39.55
C LYS A 64 -40.19 -36.09 39.40
N LYS A 65 -41.33 -36.23 38.72
CA LYS A 65 -41.93 -37.54 38.41
C LYS A 65 -41.07 -38.28 37.38
N ILE A 66 -40.94 -39.60 37.54
CA ILE A 66 -40.22 -40.48 36.59
C ILE A 66 -40.99 -40.55 35.27
N ASP A 67 -42.32 -40.61 35.35
CA ASP A 67 -43.24 -40.49 34.22
C ASP A 67 -44.24 -39.36 34.52
N GLU A 68 -44.09 -38.27 33.78
CA GLU A 68 -44.91 -37.05 33.87
C GLU A 68 -46.40 -37.33 33.62
N GLY A 69 -46.71 -38.24 32.69
CA GLY A 69 -48.09 -38.63 32.34
C GLY A 69 -48.77 -39.54 33.37
N LYS A 70 -48.07 -39.87 34.47
CA LYS A 70 -48.64 -40.58 35.62
C LYS A 70 -48.77 -39.63 36.82
N ARG A 71 -49.68 -39.98 37.73
CA ARG A 71 -49.90 -39.27 39.00
C ARG A 71 -48.65 -39.35 39.89
N ALA A 72 -48.50 -38.36 40.77
CA ALA A 72 -47.61 -38.42 41.93
C ALA A 72 -47.83 -39.72 42.72
N ALA A 73 -46.72 -40.37 43.12
CA ALA A 73 -46.71 -41.60 43.90
C ALA A 73 -45.27 -41.98 44.29
N TRP A 74 -45.09 -42.67 45.42
CA TRP A 74 -43.79 -43.27 45.83
C TRP A 74 -43.08 -44.06 44.72
N LYS A 75 -43.82 -44.77 43.85
CA LYS A 75 -43.24 -45.56 42.74
C LYS A 75 -42.94 -44.74 41.48
N ASN A 76 -43.42 -43.50 41.42
CA ASN A 76 -43.24 -42.57 40.31
C ASN A 76 -42.38 -41.36 40.71
N SER A 77 -41.83 -41.33 41.93
CA SER A 77 -40.95 -40.26 42.39
C SER A 77 -39.49 -40.54 42.02
N GLY A 78 -38.79 -39.53 41.51
CA GLY A 78 -37.32 -39.53 41.46
C GLY A 78 -36.69 -39.41 42.85
N LYS A 79 -35.49 -38.82 42.91
CA LYS A 79 -34.94 -38.34 44.19
C LYS A 79 -35.84 -37.21 44.70
N GLN A 80 -36.20 -37.27 45.97
CA GLN A 80 -37.05 -36.27 46.61
C GLN A 80 -36.26 -35.47 47.63
N TYR A 81 -36.62 -34.21 47.82
CA TYR A 81 -35.85 -33.21 48.56
C TYR A 81 -36.73 -32.53 49.59
N LEU A 82 -36.25 -32.45 50.83
CA LEU A 82 -36.99 -31.85 51.94
C LEU A 82 -37.11 -30.33 51.72
N VAL A 83 -38.33 -29.82 51.68
CA VAL A 83 -38.62 -28.39 51.50
C VAL A 83 -38.84 -27.72 52.84
N THR A 84 -39.71 -28.30 53.67
CA THR A 84 -40.10 -27.73 54.97
C THR A 84 -40.81 -28.78 55.83
N THR A 85 -40.99 -28.48 57.12
CA THR A 85 -41.74 -29.31 58.08
C THR A 85 -42.74 -28.45 58.88
N TRP A 86 -43.74 -29.06 59.49
CA TRP A 86 -44.64 -28.41 60.45
C TRP A 86 -45.17 -29.37 61.52
N GLU A 87 -45.48 -28.82 62.70
CA GLU A 87 -46.12 -29.55 63.79
C GLU A 87 -47.55 -30.01 63.39
N GLY A 88 -47.90 -31.23 63.77
CA GLY A 88 -49.20 -31.85 63.51
C GLY A 88 -49.17 -32.94 62.44
N LYS A 89 -50.37 -33.42 62.09
CA LYS A 89 -50.62 -34.49 61.11
C LYS A 89 -51.30 -34.01 59.82
N ASP A 90 -51.68 -32.74 59.76
CA ASP A 90 -52.55 -32.24 58.70
C ASP A 90 -51.77 -32.05 57.40
N PHE A 91 -52.24 -32.71 56.34
CA PHE A 91 -51.73 -32.51 54.99
C PHE A 91 -52.18 -31.15 54.42
N ARG A 92 -51.24 -30.38 53.86
CA ARG A 92 -51.48 -29.07 53.25
C ARG A 92 -52.06 -29.20 51.84
N THR A 93 -53.36 -29.00 51.69
CA THR A 93 -54.06 -28.98 50.38
C THR A 93 -53.76 -27.74 49.53
N THR A 94 -52.94 -26.80 50.03
CA THR A 94 -52.46 -25.61 49.32
C THR A 94 -51.06 -25.26 49.83
N LEU A 95 -50.15 -24.89 48.94
CA LEU A 95 -48.79 -24.47 49.28
C LEU A 95 -48.57 -22.98 48.94
N ASP A 96 -47.58 -22.38 49.59
CA ASP A 96 -47.13 -21.01 49.27
C ASP A 96 -46.22 -21.06 48.03
N ALA A 97 -46.40 -20.14 47.09
CA ALA A 97 -45.56 -20.05 45.89
C ALA A 97 -44.09 -19.78 46.22
N ALA A 98 -43.80 -19.12 47.34
CA ALA A 98 -42.43 -18.90 47.82
C ALA A 98 -41.69 -20.20 48.22
N LEU A 99 -42.38 -21.36 48.29
CA LEU A 99 -41.74 -22.66 48.47
C LEU A 99 -41.18 -23.24 47.17
N LEU A 100 -41.48 -22.64 46.02
CA LEU A 100 -40.92 -23.01 44.70
C LEU A 100 -39.54 -22.39 44.46
N ASP A 101 -39.16 -21.38 45.25
CA ASP A 101 -37.91 -20.64 45.12
C ASP A 101 -36.71 -21.47 45.66
N ASP A 102 -35.76 -21.78 44.78
CA ASP A 102 -34.40 -22.33 45.06
C ASP A 102 -34.31 -23.39 46.18
N VAL A 103 -35.13 -24.45 46.08
CA VAL A 103 -35.10 -25.58 47.01
C VAL A 103 -33.76 -26.32 46.91
N GLU A 104 -32.97 -26.34 47.99
CA GLU A 104 -31.58 -26.81 47.97
C GLU A 104 -31.41 -28.21 47.33
N GLY A 105 -30.75 -28.24 46.17
CA GLY A 105 -30.45 -29.47 45.42
C GLY A 105 -31.53 -29.89 44.40
N VAL A 106 -32.64 -29.15 44.33
CA VAL A 106 -33.60 -29.14 43.21
C VAL A 106 -33.26 -27.92 42.34
N GLY A 107 -33.28 -28.08 41.01
CA GLY A 107 -33.18 -26.93 40.10
C GLY A 107 -34.49 -26.13 40.08
N GLU A 108 -34.58 -25.17 39.17
CA GLU A 108 -35.80 -24.37 38.96
C GLU A 108 -37.06 -25.24 38.86
N ILE A 109 -38.06 -24.93 39.70
CA ILE A 109 -39.32 -25.68 39.76
C ILE A 109 -40.35 -25.02 38.86
N CYS A 110 -40.28 -25.37 37.59
CA CYS A 110 -41.16 -24.87 36.55
C CYS A 110 -41.81 -26.02 35.73
N GLY A 111 -42.91 -25.69 35.06
CA GLY A 111 -43.66 -26.58 34.17
C GLY A 111 -44.32 -27.78 34.88
N ALA A 112 -44.90 -28.68 34.08
CA ALA A 112 -45.58 -29.86 34.60
C ALA A 112 -44.59 -30.96 35.05
N GLY A 113 -45.13 -32.07 35.58
CA GLY A 113 -44.34 -33.26 35.90
C GLY A 113 -43.66 -33.25 37.27
N TRP A 114 -44.05 -32.35 38.17
CA TRP A 114 -43.63 -32.34 39.57
C TRP A 114 -44.65 -33.03 40.47
N GLY A 115 -44.18 -33.65 41.55
CA GLY A 115 -45.02 -34.23 42.59
C GLY A 115 -44.48 -33.90 43.97
N VAL A 116 -45.36 -33.99 44.96
CA VAL A 116 -45.00 -33.85 46.37
C VAL A 116 -45.23 -35.14 47.13
N GLN A 117 -44.52 -35.30 48.25
CA GLN A 117 -44.81 -36.30 49.28
C GLN A 117 -44.94 -35.55 50.61
N GLN A 118 -45.98 -35.87 51.37
CA GLN A 118 -46.15 -35.37 52.74
C GLN A 118 -46.10 -36.56 53.69
N ASP A 119 -45.09 -36.62 54.57
CA ASP A 119 -44.85 -37.74 55.48
C ASP A 119 -45.13 -37.32 56.93
N VAL A 120 -46.07 -38.01 57.60
CA VAL A 120 -46.41 -37.78 59.01
C VAL A 120 -45.63 -38.76 59.88
N VAL A 121 -44.77 -38.24 60.75
CA VAL A 121 -43.94 -39.01 61.69
C VAL A 121 -44.50 -38.91 63.11
N ASP A 122 -44.52 -40.03 63.83
CA ASP A 122 -44.79 -40.09 65.27
C ASP A 122 -43.46 -39.97 66.04
N LEU A 123 -43.21 -38.81 66.64
CA LEU A 123 -41.95 -38.50 67.31
C LEU A 123 -41.68 -39.39 68.53
N HIS A 124 -42.71 -40.02 69.12
CA HIS A 124 -42.50 -41.03 70.17
C HIS A 124 -42.04 -42.40 69.64
N LYS A 125 -42.23 -42.67 68.34
CA LYS A 125 -41.72 -43.88 67.67
C LYS A 125 -40.38 -43.64 66.97
N ALA A 126 -39.98 -42.39 66.80
CA ALA A 126 -38.78 -41.95 66.10
C ALA A 126 -37.57 -41.77 67.04
N ASP A 127 -37.25 -42.78 67.86
CA ASP A 127 -36.12 -42.80 68.81
C ASP A 127 -36.02 -41.64 69.85
N GLY A 128 -36.94 -40.68 69.86
CA GLY A 128 -37.04 -39.60 70.86
C GLY A 128 -36.86 -38.20 70.25
N GLU A 129 -36.52 -37.22 71.09
CA GLU A 129 -36.46 -35.78 70.75
C GLU A 129 -35.35 -35.41 69.71
N ASP A 130 -34.55 -36.37 69.26
CA ASP A 130 -33.44 -36.19 68.31
C ASP A 130 -33.79 -36.57 66.85
N PHE A 131 -35.04 -36.94 66.53
CA PHE A 131 -35.42 -37.23 65.14
C PHE A 131 -35.23 -36.01 64.23
N THR A 132 -34.62 -36.23 63.07
CA THR A 132 -34.45 -35.21 62.02
C THR A 132 -34.84 -35.82 60.68
N PHE A 133 -35.73 -35.14 59.95
CA PHE A 133 -36.08 -35.55 58.60
C PHE A 133 -34.86 -35.54 57.67
N PRO A 134 -34.61 -36.61 56.90
CA PRO A 134 -33.49 -36.64 55.97
C PRO A 134 -33.72 -35.62 54.86
N ALA A 135 -32.68 -34.85 54.51
CA ALA A 135 -32.75 -33.85 53.44
C ALA A 135 -33.15 -34.43 52.06
N ASN A 136 -33.00 -35.75 51.87
CA ASN A 136 -33.50 -36.44 50.68
C ASN A 136 -33.88 -37.92 50.94
N ILE A 137 -34.86 -38.40 50.18
CA ILE A 137 -35.35 -39.78 50.14
C ILE A 137 -35.47 -40.26 48.69
N THR A 138 -35.49 -41.57 48.43
CA THR A 138 -35.56 -42.12 47.04
C THR A 138 -36.18 -43.51 47.00
N PHE A 139 -37.08 -43.75 46.04
CA PHE A 139 -37.65 -45.08 45.81
C PHE A 139 -36.55 -46.12 45.48
N PRO A 140 -36.60 -47.38 45.99
CA PRO A 140 -37.67 -48.02 46.76
C PRO A 140 -37.49 -47.99 48.29
N LYS A 141 -36.50 -47.25 48.82
CA LYS A 141 -36.18 -47.22 50.24
C LYS A 141 -36.00 -45.78 50.71
N ASP A 142 -36.93 -45.29 51.50
CA ASP A 142 -36.67 -44.13 52.35
C ASP A 142 -35.63 -44.48 53.43
N ASN A 143 -35.08 -43.43 54.06
CA ASN A 143 -34.16 -43.54 55.19
C ASN A 143 -34.88 -43.35 56.55
N ILE A 144 -36.21 -43.40 56.56
CA ILE A 144 -37.04 -43.06 57.73
C ILE A 144 -37.67 -44.33 58.30
N GLY A 145 -38.41 -45.07 57.48
CA GLY A 145 -39.07 -46.32 57.81
C GLY A 145 -40.53 -46.16 58.26
N TRP A 146 -41.23 -47.30 58.24
CA TRP A 146 -42.57 -47.47 58.80
C TRP A 146 -42.53 -48.56 59.88
N PRO A 147 -42.47 -48.23 61.18
CA PRO A 147 -42.36 -46.90 61.81
C PRO A 147 -41.00 -46.21 61.55
N PRO A 148 -40.86 -44.88 61.79
CA PRO A 148 -41.76 -44.01 62.54
C PRO A 148 -42.78 -43.22 61.71
N ILE A 149 -42.77 -43.30 60.37
CA ILE A 149 -43.88 -42.80 59.57
C ILE A 149 -45.16 -43.54 59.97
N VAL A 150 -46.26 -42.80 60.15
CA VAL A 150 -47.59 -43.31 60.49
C VAL A 150 -48.64 -43.02 59.44
N ASP A 151 -48.44 -42.00 58.60
CA ASP A 151 -49.29 -41.67 57.46
C ASP A 151 -48.44 -40.97 56.39
N ALA A 152 -48.83 -41.08 55.12
CA ALA A 152 -48.17 -40.38 54.01
C ALA A 152 -49.08 -40.25 52.79
N ASP A 153 -49.01 -39.12 52.07
CA ASP A 153 -49.77 -38.90 50.83
C ASP A 153 -48.92 -38.27 49.72
N HIS A 154 -49.34 -38.48 48.47
CA HIS A 154 -48.66 -38.08 47.23
C HIS A 154 -49.60 -37.33 46.30
N TRP A 155 -49.36 -36.02 46.10
CA TRP A 155 -50.16 -35.17 45.22
C TRP A 155 -49.31 -34.59 44.08
N ASP A 156 -49.93 -34.36 42.92
CA ASP A 156 -49.27 -33.66 41.81
C ASP A 156 -49.11 -32.18 42.23
N LEU A 157 -47.94 -31.57 42.01
CA LEU A 157 -47.62 -30.25 42.62
C LEU A 157 -48.60 -29.15 42.18
N GLU A 158 -49.03 -29.22 40.91
CA GLU A 158 -50.06 -28.40 40.27
C GLU A 158 -51.46 -28.50 40.91
N GLU A 159 -51.74 -29.52 41.73
CA GLU A 159 -52.98 -29.62 42.52
C GLU A 159 -52.94 -28.74 43.79
N LEU A 160 -51.76 -28.22 44.19
CA LEU A 160 -51.54 -27.51 45.47
C LEU A 160 -51.04 -26.07 45.33
N VAL A 161 -50.33 -25.76 44.25
CA VAL A 161 -49.77 -24.44 43.96
C VAL A 161 -49.68 -24.25 42.45
N GLU A 162 -49.84 -23.01 42.01
CA GLU A 162 -49.62 -22.62 40.62
C GLU A 162 -48.11 -22.67 40.33
N VAL A 163 -47.68 -23.70 39.60
CA VAL A 163 -46.28 -23.85 39.17
C VAL A 163 -46.06 -22.94 37.97
N PRO A 164 -45.03 -22.06 37.96
CA PRO A 164 -44.77 -21.20 36.82
C PRO A 164 -44.45 -22.02 35.56
N GLU A 165 -44.87 -21.54 34.40
CA GLU A 165 -44.33 -22.07 33.13
C GLU A 165 -42.82 -21.84 33.10
N CYS A 166 -42.06 -22.80 32.55
CA CYS A 166 -40.61 -22.64 32.44
C CYS A 166 -40.29 -21.43 31.56
N GLY A 167 -39.63 -20.45 32.14
CA GLY A 167 -39.20 -19.25 31.45
C GLY A 167 -38.02 -19.56 30.55
N SER A 168 -38.28 -19.95 29.30
CA SER A 168 -37.28 -19.81 28.25
C SER A 168 -37.13 -18.31 27.95
N GLU A 169 -36.29 -17.60 28.72
CA GLU A 169 -35.82 -16.28 28.30
C GLU A 169 -35.08 -16.48 26.98
N LEU A 170 -35.71 -16.01 25.88
CA LEU A 170 -35.13 -16.18 24.56
C LEU A 170 -33.77 -15.50 24.54
N PRO A 171 -32.69 -16.19 24.12
CA PRO A 171 -31.39 -15.56 24.02
C PRO A 171 -31.45 -14.39 23.03
N ALA A 172 -30.57 -13.41 23.23
CA ALA A 172 -30.42 -12.32 22.28
C ALA A 172 -30.10 -12.88 20.88
N ALA A 173 -30.65 -12.25 19.85
CA ALA A 173 -30.28 -12.58 18.48
C ALA A 173 -28.77 -12.33 18.28
N PRO A 174 -28.04 -13.27 17.64
CA PRO A 174 -26.62 -13.10 17.37
C PRO A 174 -26.41 -11.94 16.40
N THR A 175 -25.23 -11.31 16.50
CA THR A 175 -24.82 -10.27 15.55
C THR A 175 -23.75 -10.81 14.60
N VAL A 176 -23.72 -10.27 13.38
CA VAL A 176 -22.71 -10.60 12.38
C VAL A 176 -22.00 -9.34 11.91
N SER A 177 -20.69 -9.46 11.70
CA SER A 177 -19.88 -8.48 11.00
C SER A 177 -19.25 -9.15 9.79
N VAL A 178 -19.22 -8.45 8.67
CA VAL A 178 -18.53 -8.88 7.44
C VAL A 178 -17.56 -7.78 7.06
N ALA A 179 -16.26 -8.07 7.05
CA ALA A 179 -15.27 -7.22 6.43
C ALA A 179 -15.13 -7.63 4.94
N PRO A 180 -15.28 -6.69 3.99
CA PRO A 180 -15.16 -6.99 2.58
C PRO A 180 -13.70 -7.29 2.18
N PRO A 181 -13.49 -8.05 1.08
CA PRO A 181 -12.17 -8.30 0.51
C PRO A 181 -11.43 -7.00 0.18
N SER A 182 -10.11 -7.06 0.32
CA SER A 182 -9.17 -5.96 0.07
C SER A 182 -7.98 -6.45 -0.76
N CYS A 183 -7.10 -5.54 -1.19
CA CYS A 183 -5.87 -5.90 -1.89
C CYS A 183 -4.89 -6.73 -1.03
N GLU A 184 -5.03 -6.69 0.30
CA GLU A 184 -4.21 -7.47 1.24
C GLU A 184 -4.85 -8.85 1.55
N SER A 185 -6.17 -8.99 1.36
CA SER A 185 -6.91 -10.24 1.56
C SER A 185 -8.11 -10.32 0.60
N LEU A 186 -8.00 -11.14 -0.44
CA LEU A 186 -9.05 -11.36 -1.45
C LEU A 186 -10.18 -12.29 -0.95
N SER A 187 -10.64 -12.09 0.28
CA SER A 187 -11.68 -12.90 0.93
C SER A 187 -12.58 -12.05 1.81
N ASN A 188 -13.87 -12.39 1.88
CA ASN A 188 -14.79 -11.81 2.86
C ASN A 188 -14.52 -12.45 4.23
N GLU A 189 -14.20 -11.63 5.23
CA GLU A 189 -13.93 -12.07 6.60
C GLU A 189 -15.21 -11.91 7.43
N VAL A 190 -15.71 -13.02 7.99
CA VAL A 190 -17.01 -13.10 8.68
C VAL A 190 -16.81 -13.42 10.16
N THR A 191 -17.43 -12.62 11.03
CA THR A 191 -17.42 -12.79 12.49
C THR A 191 -18.84 -12.87 13.02
N PHE A 192 -19.16 -13.91 13.79
CA PHE A 192 -20.39 -13.99 14.57
C PHE A 192 -20.10 -13.63 16.04
N THR A 193 -21.00 -12.87 16.67
CA THR A 193 -20.92 -12.53 18.10
C THR A 193 -22.24 -12.89 18.78
N ASP A 194 -22.17 -13.28 20.05
CA ASP A 194 -23.32 -13.70 20.89
C ASP A 194 -24.10 -14.91 20.33
N LEU A 195 -23.41 -15.78 19.57
CA LEU A 195 -23.97 -16.99 19.00
C LEU A 195 -24.20 -18.06 20.09
N ALA A 196 -25.40 -18.09 20.66
CA ALA A 196 -25.76 -19.04 21.71
C ALA A 196 -25.79 -20.50 21.22
N THR A 197 -25.41 -21.44 22.08
CA THR A 197 -25.65 -22.88 21.88
C THR A 197 -27.13 -23.16 21.60
N ASP A 198 -27.43 -24.19 20.78
CA ASP A 198 -28.77 -24.51 20.27
C ASP A 198 -29.40 -23.48 19.29
N THR A 199 -28.67 -22.41 18.91
CA THR A 199 -29.06 -21.54 17.79
C THR A 199 -28.83 -22.25 16.45
N ARG A 200 -29.67 -21.92 15.46
CA ARG A 200 -29.67 -22.45 14.10
C ARG A 200 -29.81 -21.31 13.10
N LEU A 201 -28.97 -21.31 12.06
CA LEU A 201 -29.10 -20.40 10.93
C LEU A 201 -29.80 -21.14 9.78
N VAL A 202 -30.82 -20.53 9.20
CA VAL A 202 -31.68 -21.15 8.18
C VAL A 202 -31.57 -20.39 6.87
N LEU A 203 -31.43 -21.12 5.75
CA LEU A 203 -31.37 -20.55 4.40
C LEU A 203 -32.20 -21.41 3.45
N GLY A 204 -33.50 -21.13 3.37
CA GLY A 204 -34.46 -21.95 2.64
C GLY A 204 -34.60 -23.33 3.30
N ASP A 205 -34.25 -24.41 2.59
CA ASP A 205 -34.31 -25.78 3.13
C ASP A 205 -33.11 -26.12 4.05
N LEU A 206 -32.08 -25.25 4.11
CA LEU A 206 -30.92 -25.44 4.98
C LEU A 206 -31.24 -25.11 6.44
N ARG A 207 -30.69 -25.92 7.36
CA ARG A 207 -30.42 -25.54 8.75
C ARG A 207 -28.95 -25.84 9.11
N ILE A 208 -28.19 -24.82 9.49
CA ILE A 208 -26.85 -24.91 10.11
C ILE A 208 -27.04 -24.77 11.61
N ARG A 209 -26.29 -25.52 12.44
CA ARG A 209 -26.31 -25.31 13.90
C ARG A 209 -25.15 -24.42 14.31
N ALA A 210 -25.33 -23.64 15.37
CA ALA A 210 -24.29 -22.78 15.92
C ALA A 210 -23.00 -23.54 16.26
N GLU A 211 -23.11 -24.75 16.82
CA GLU A 211 -21.95 -25.60 17.15
C GLU A 211 -21.14 -26.10 15.94
N ASP A 212 -21.68 -25.93 14.72
CA ASP A 212 -21.00 -26.30 13.48
C ASP A 212 -20.28 -25.08 12.86
N ILE A 213 -20.45 -23.85 13.37
CA ILE A 213 -19.81 -22.63 12.83
C ILE A 213 -18.41 -22.45 13.49
N PRO A 214 -17.38 -21.92 12.78
CA PRO A 214 -16.09 -21.63 13.41
C PRO A 214 -16.21 -20.62 14.55
N ASP A 215 -15.58 -20.93 15.68
CA ASP A 215 -15.44 -19.99 16.79
C ASP A 215 -14.67 -18.73 16.34
N GLY A 216 -15.30 -17.57 16.47
CA GLY A 216 -14.69 -16.27 16.16
C GLY A 216 -14.84 -15.86 14.69
N THR A 217 -13.71 -15.65 14.02
CA THR A 217 -13.63 -15.02 12.70
C THR A 217 -13.03 -15.96 11.66
N PHE A 218 -13.65 -16.04 10.48
CA PHE A 218 -13.22 -16.93 9.41
C PHE A 218 -13.44 -16.34 8.01
N THR A 219 -12.74 -16.89 7.03
CA THR A 219 -12.83 -16.49 5.62
C THR A 219 -13.93 -17.26 4.89
N TYR A 220 -14.88 -16.54 4.29
CA TYR A 220 -16.05 -17.10 3.60
C TYR A 220 -15.66 -18.04 2.47
N GLU A 221 -14.73 -17.61 1.61
CA GLU A 221 -14.29 -18.37 0.43
C GLU A 221 -13.56 -19.66 0.84
N GLN A 222 -12.78 -19.65 1.92
CA GLN A 222 -12.10 -20.86 2.41
C GLN A 222 -13.10 -21.86 2.99
N ALA A 223 -14.06 -21.39 3.80
CA ALA A 223 -15.11 -22.23 4.38
C ALA A 223 -15.97 -22.93 3.32
N LEU A 224 -16.03 -22.40 2.09
CA LEU A 224 -16.68 -23.02 0.93
C LEU A 224 -15.75 -23.85 0.04
N ALA A 225 -14.44 -23.57 0.06
CA ALA A 225 -13.44 -24.36 -0.63
C ALA A 225 -13.18 -25.72 0.05
N ASP A 226 -13.18 -25.77 1.39
CA ASP A 226 -12.93 -26.97 2.21
C ASP A 226 -13.94 -28.13 2.00
N ILE A 227 -14.96 -27.87 1.19
CA ILE A 227 -16.18 -28.67 0.99
C ILE A 227 -16.64 -28.70 -0.47
N ASP A 228 -15.81 -28.21 -1.40
CA ASP A 228 -16.00 -28.27 -2.86
C ASP A 228 -17.27 -27.57 -3.39
N LEU A 229 -17.58 -26.36 -2.92
CA LEU A 229 -18.70 -25.55 -3.43
C LEU A 229 -18.28 -24.13 -3.82
N ALA A 230 -18.98 -23.57 -4.82
CA ALA A 230 -18.66 -22.27 -5.38
C ALA A 230 -19.32 -21.12 -4.57
N PRO A 231 -18.58 -20.05 -4.26
CA PRO A 231 -19.10 -18.90 -3.53
C PRO A 231 -20.18 -18.13 -4.30
N ALA A 232 -21.05 -17.45 -3.54
CA ALA A 232 -22.09 -16.57 -4.05
C ALA A 232 -22.02 -15.22 -3.32
N TYR A 233 -22.20 -14.13 -4.07
CA TYR A 233 -21.99 -12.77 -3.57
C TYR A 233 -23.27 -11.92 -3.67
N GLY A 234 -23.32 -10.83 -2.90
CA GLY A 234 -24.50 -10.00 -2.68
C GLY A 234 -25.07 -10.16 -1.26
N ASP A 235 -26.31 -9.69 -1.07
CA ASP A 235 -27.02 -9.80 0.20
C ASP A 235 -27.62 -11.19 0.39
N ILE A 236 -27.26 -11.85 1.50
CA ILE A 236 -27.80 -13.14 1.94
C ILE A 236 -28.51 -12.94 3.27
N THR A 237 -29.81 -13.22 3.32
CA THR A 237 -30.61 -13.22 4.55
C THR A 237 -30.77 -14.64 5.08
N LEU A 238 -30.54 -14.83 6.38
CA LEU A 238 -30.66 -16.08 7.13
C LEU A 238 -31.74 -15.90 8.21
N ASP A 239 -32.66 -16.84 8.36
CA ASP A 239 -33.56 -16.85 9.52
C ASP A 239 -32.80 -17.42 10.72
N VAL A 240 -32.88 -16.79 11.90
CA VAL A 240 -32.21 -17.26 13.12
C VAL A 240 -33.23 -17.90 14.05
N LEU A 241 -33.07 -19.20 14.31
CA LEU A 241 -33.93 -19.95 15.22
C LEU A 241 -33.15 -20.44 16.44
N TRP A 242 -33.72 -20.35 17.63
CA TRP A 242 -33.16 -20.99 18.83
C TRP A 242 -34.01 -22.18 19.26
N TYR A 243 -33.37 -23.31 19.52
CA TYR A 243 -34.06 -24.53 19.93
C TYR A 243 -34.08 -24.68 21.45
N ASP A 244 -35.25 -24.55 22.07
CA ASP A 244 -35.38 -24.67 23.52
C ASP A 244 -35.23 -26.14 23.99
N ARG A 245 -33.99 -26.55 24.22
CA ARG A 245 -33.67 -27.91 24.66
C ARG A 245 -34.15 -28.19 26.10
N ALA A 246 -34.29 -27.16 26.93
CA ALA A 246 -34.55 -27.29 28.36
C ALA A 246 -36.05 -27.26 28.68
N GLY A 247 -36.81 -26.36 28.07
CA GLY A 247 -38.25 -26.22 28.22
C GLY A 247 -39.03 -26.96 27.13
N ASP A 248 -39.58 -26.21 26.17
CA ASP A 248 -40.71 -26.63 25.33
C ASP A 248 -40.35 -27.50 24.12
N LYS A 249 -39.05 -27.64 23.81
CA LYS A 249 -38.47 -28.47 22.74
C LYS A 249 -38.92 -28.06 21.34
N LYS A 250 -39.15 -26.76 21.12
CA LYS A 250 -39.46 -26.17 19.80
C LYS A 250 -38.36 -25.22 19.33
N ASP A 251 -38.41 -24.92 18.03
CA ASP A 251 -37.67 -23.80 17.43
C ASP A 251 -38.45 -22.51 17.73
N HIS A 252 -37.78 -21.52 18.31
CA HIS A 252 -38.27 -20.15 18.52
C HIS A 252 -37.54 -19.20 17.57
N ASP A 253 -38.27 -18.24 17.03
CA ASP A 253 -37.75 -17.27 16.06
C ASP A 253 -37.05 -16.10 16.77
N LEU A 254 -35.77 -15.86 16.44
CA LEU A 254 -34.99 -14.72 16.91
C LEU A 254 -34.89 -13.59 15.86
N GLY A 255 -35.43 -13.80 14.66
CA GLY A 255 -35.43 -12.84 13.55
C GLY A 255 -34.36 -13.07 12.48
N ASP A 256 -34.26 -12.12 11.56
CA ASP A 256 -33.47 -12.24 10.34
C ASP A 256 -32.06 -11.64 10.48
N LEU A 257 -31.06 -12.33 9.94
CA LEU A 257 -29.66 -11.88 9.87
C LEU A 257 -29.25 -11.69 8.40
N THR A 258 -28.79 -10.51 8.02
CA THR A 258 -28.34 -10.23 6.63
C THR A 258 -26.83 -10.03 6.56
N LEU A 259 -26.17 -10.77 5.67
CA LEU A 259 -24.76 -10.66 5.33
C LEU A 259 -24.63 -10.05 3.93
N THR A 260 -23.81 -9.02 3.77
CA THR A 260 -23.48 -8.42 2.46
C THR A 260 -22.08 -8.87 2.05
N LEU A 261 -22.00 -9.79 1.09
CA LEU A 261 -20.73 -10.36 0.60
C LEU A 261 -20.32 -9.69 -0.71
N THR A 262 -19.06 -9.27 -0.83
CA THR A 262 -18.52 -8.64 -2.05
C THR A 262 -17.75 -9.66 -2.87
N GLU A 263 -17.94 -9.68 -4.19
CA GLU A 263 -17.21 -10.55 -5.09
C GLU A 263 -15.72 -10.12 -5.18
N PRO A 264 -14.74 -10.95 -4.77
CA PRO A 264 -13.34 -10.55 -4.72
C PRO A 264 -12.74 -10.11 -6.06
N SER A 265 -13.23 -10.64 -7.19
CA SER A 265 -12.81 -10.21 -8.53
C SER A 265 -13.36 -8.85 -8.97
N LEU A 266 -14.19 -8.20 -8.14
CA LEU A 266 -14.60 -6.80 -8.31
C LEU A 266 -13.75 -5.83 -7.46
N VAL A 267 -12.84 -6.34 -6.63
CA VAL A 267 -11.87 -5.50 -5.93
C VAL A 267 -10.78 -5.11 -6.93
N ASP A 268 -10.69 -3.81 -7.23
CA ASP A 268 -9.65 -3.26 -8.09
C ASP A 268 -8.32 -3.23 -7.33
N CYS A 269 -7.57 -4.33 -7.44
CA CYS A 269 -6.33 -4.55 -6.72
C CYS A 269 -5.08 -4.22 -7.55
N ASP A 270 -5.17 -3.47 -8.65
CA ASP A 270 -4.13 -3.37 -9.67
C ASP A 270 -2.72 -3.12 -9.10
N THR A 271 -1.94 -4.19 -8.94
CA THR A 271 -0.61 -4.19 -8.29
C THR A 271 0.50 -3.77 -9.24
N ARG A 272 0.15 -3.14 -10.37
CA ARG A 272 1.10 -2.67 -11.37
C ARG A 272 2.03 -1.65 -10.74
N ALA A 273 3.31 -1.72 -11.11
CA ALA A 273 4.27 -0.72 -10.68
C ALA A 273 3.87 0.64 -11.28
N GLU A 274 3.83 1.67 -10.44
CA GLU A 274 3.59 3.03 -10.91
C GLU A 274 4.78 3.53 -11.72
N ALA A 275 4.50 4.05 -12.92
CA ALA A 275 5.50 4.59 -13.82
C ALA A 275 5.06 5.96 -14.34
N THR A 276 6.01 6.89 -14.44
CA THR A 276 5.81 8.22 -15.01
C THR A 276 6.46 8.25 -16.40
N PRO A 277 5.79 8.76 -17.44
CA PRO A 277 6.40 8.83 -18.77
C PRO A 277 7.59 9.79 -18.77
N VAL A 278 8.71 9.33 -19.34
CA VAL A 278 9.85 10.16 -19.73
C VAL A 278 9.42 11.08 -20.89
N ALA A 279 9.90 12.33 -20.89
CA ALA A 279 9.67 13.27 -21.99
C ALA A 279 10.56 12.94 -23.21
N PRO A 280 10.05 13.05 -24.45
CA PRO A 280 10.85 12.82 -25.65
C PRO A 280 11.95 13.88 -25.80
N GLN A 281 13.06 13.49 -26.42
CA GLN A 281 14.22 14.36 -26.62
C GLN A 281 14.23 14.94 -28.04
N ILE A 282 14.93 16.05 -28.25
CA ILE A 282 15.13 16.70 -29.55
C ILE A 282 16.58 16.48 -29.99
N ALA A 283 16.81 15.85 -31.14
CA ALA A 283 18.15 15.54 -31.66
C ALA A 283 18.69 16.57 -32.66
N ASP A 284 17.84 17.19 -33.49
CA ASP A 284 18.28 18.13 -34.53
C ASP A 284 17.94 19.58 -34.18
N CYS A 285 18.79 20.22 -33.37
CA CYS A 285 18.61 21.61 -32.95
C CYS A 285 18.66 22.65 -34.11
N ALA A 286 19.17 22.26 -35.28
CA ALA A 286 19.40 23.16 -36.43
C ALA A 286 18.32 23.08 -37.54
N ALA A 287 17.38 22.13 -37.46
CA ALA A 287 16.38 21.92 -38.51
C ALA A 287 15.07 22.67 -38.25
N GLU A 288 14.38 23.12 -39.31
CA GLU A 288 12.99 23.66 -39.21
C GLU A 288 11.98 22.61 -38.69
N MET A 289 12.36 21.32 -38.74
CA MET A 289 11.72 20.20 -38.06
C MET A 289 12.81 19.40 -37.32
N PRO A 290 12.99 19.59 -36.00
CA PRO A 290 13.87 18.73 -35.21
C PRO A 290 13.43 17.26 -35.26
N GLY A 291 14.38 16.34 -35.38
CA GLY A 291 14.17 14.93 -35.12
C GLY A 291 13.80 14.71 -33.65
N VAL A 292 12.64 14.08 -33.40
CA VAL A 292 12.18 13.72 -32.06
C VAL A 292 12.62 12.30 -31.75
N VAL A 293 13.46 12.15 -30.72
CA VAL A 293 13.88 10.86 -30.17
C VAL A 293 12.88 10.47 -29.08
N LEU A 294 12.12 9.41 -29.36
CA LEU A 294 11.18 8.86 -28.38
C LEU A 294 11.94 8.00 -27.35
N PRO A 295 11.58 8.06 -26.05
CA PRO A 295 12.22 7.24 -25.04
C PRO A 295 11.96 5.74 -25.29
N ASP A 296 12.98 4.92 -25.07
CA ASP A 296 12.83 3.46 -25.01
C ASP A 296 12.71 3.04 -23.55
N THR A 297 11.55 2.49 -23.16
CA THR A 297 11.24 2.12 -21.77
C THR A 297 10.36 0.87 -21.71
N ASP A 298 10.60 0.01 -20.72
CA ASP A 298 9.74 -1.16 -20.48
C ASP A 298 8.30 -0.79 -20.08
N ALA A 299 8.07 0.45 -19.60
CA ALA A 299 6.79 0.88 -19.04
C ALA A 299 5.84 1.53 -20.05
N PHE A 300 6.35 2.15 -21.11
CA PHE A 300 5.56 2.91 -22.08
C PHE A 300 5.97 2.65 -23.53
N VAL A 301 4.98 2.53 -24.41
CA VAL A 301 5.15 2.57 -25.86
C VAL A 301 4.85 3.99 -26.34
N TYR A 302 5.82 4.60 -27.03
CA TYR A 302 5.73 5.98 -27.49
C TYR A 302 5.42 6.08 -28.98
N THR A 303 4.62 7.08 -29.35
CA THR A 303 4.41 7.51 -30.74
C THR A 303 4.44 9.03 -30.84
N PHE A 304 4.79 9.56 -32.02
CA PHE A 304 4.83 11.00 -32.28
C PHE A 304 4.11 11.34 -33.58
N ASP A 305 3.20 12.31 -33.51
CA ASP A 305 2.49 12.86 -34.65
C ASP A 305 3.21 14.13 -35.13
N THR A 306 3.78 14.09 -36.34
CA THR A 306 4.60 15.17 -36.90
C THR A 306 3.80 16.40 -37.35
N ASP A 307 2.50 16.23 -37.63
CA ASP A 307 1.64 17.30 -38.16
C ASP A 307 1.07 18.16 -37.02
N THR A 308 0.79 17.53 -35.88
CA THR A 308 0.24 18.18 -34.66
C THR A 308 1.31 18.42 -33.58
N ARG A 309 2.49 17.83 -33.73
CA ARG A 309 3.61 17.84 -32.76
C ARG A 309 3.21 17.34 -31.37
N VAL A 310 2.41 16.28 -31.33
CA VAL A 310 1.98 15.61 -30.09
C VAL A 310 2.72 14.28 -29.94
N ALA A 311 3.36 14.10 -28.78
CA ALA A 311 3.84 12.80 -28.32
C ALA A 311 2.73 12.10 -27.53
N THR A 312 2.58 10.79 -27.75
CA THR A 312 1.65 9.92 -27.02
C THR A 312 2.44 8.79 -26.37
N ALA A 313 2.20 8.55 -25.08
CA ALA A 313 2.77 7.45 -24.31
C ALA A 313 1.62 6.53 -23.86
N THR A 314 1.63 5.29 -24.34
CA THR A 314 0.69 4.24 -23.94
C THR A 314 1.37 3.34 -22.92
N VAL A 315 0.82 3.23 -21.71
CA VAL A 315 1.39 2.34 -20.69
C VAL A 315 1.28 0.87 -21.10
N GLN A 316 2.28 0.06 -20.76
CA GLN A 316 2.21 -1.40 -20.94
C GLN A 316 1.39 -2.06 -19.83
N ASP A 317 0.80 -3.23 -20.13
CA ASP A 317 -0.11 -3.96 -19.22
C ASP A 317 0.46 -4.32 -17.83
N SER A 318 1.78 -4.25 -17.64
CA SER A 318 2.45 -4.49 -16.35
C SER A 318 2.65 -3.23 -15.50
N PHE A 319 2.30 -2.04 -16.00
CA PHE A 319 2.53 -0.75 -15.35
C PHE A 319 1.26 0.10 -15.27
N LYS A 320 1.25 1.01 -14.29
CA LYS A 320 0.18 1.98 -14.06
C LYS A 320 0.72 3.39 -14.33
N ALA A 321 0.08 4.11 -15.25
CA ALA A 321 0.51 5.43 -15.66
C ALA A 321 0.25 6.48 -14.56
N VAL A 322 1.28 7.25 -14.19
CA VAL A 322 1.15 8.43 -13.33
C VAL A 322 1.42 9.69 -14.16
N PRO A 323 0.45 10.60 -14.34
CA PRO A 323 0.67 11.85 -15.04
C PRO A 323 1.69 12.74 -14.31
N GLY A 324 2.68 13.25 -15.05
CA GLY A 324 3.73 14.12 -14.52
C GLY A 324 4.38 14.94 -15.64
N ASN A 325 5.20 15.93 -15.29
CA ASN A 325 6.09 16.66 -16.22
C ASN A 325 5.41 17.20 -17.50
N GLY A 326 4.14 17.62 -17.43
CA GLY A 326 3.39 18.17 -18.55
C GLY A 326 2.74 17.13 -19.48
N TRP A 327 2.61 15.88 -19.05
CA TRP A 327 1.77 14.87 -19.71
C TRP A 327 0.33 14.94 -19.19
N GLU A 328 -0.64 14.97 -20.11
CA GLU A 328 -2.07 14.98 -19.82
C GLU A 328 -2.69 13.60 -20.09
N ALA A 329 -3.55 13.11 -19.19
CA ALA A 329 -4.23 11.82 -19.35
C ALA A 329 -5.41 11.93 -20.32
N THR A 330 -5.45 11.04 -21.32
CA THR A 330 -6.52 11.01 -22.34
C THR A 330 -7.66 10.07 -21.94
N ASP A 331 -7.36 8.99 -21.21
CA ASP A 331 -8.31 7.99 -20.76
C ASP A 331 -7.91 7.33 -19.42
N VAL A 332 -8.71 6.35 -18.99
CA VAL A 332 -8.46 5.49 -17.82
C VAL A 332 -7.66 4.23 -18.15
N GLU A 333 -7.31 4.01 -19.42
CA GLU A 333 -6.53 2.85 -19.89
C GLU A 333 -5.02 3.14 -19.90
N GLY A 334 -4.62 4.35 -19.48
CA GLY A 334 -3.22 4.73 -19.27
C GLY A 334 -2.56 5.34 -20.51
N VAL A 335 -3.35 5.92 -21.41
CA VAL A 335 -2.83 6.73 -22.52
C VAL A 335 -2.62 8.18 -22.06
N LEU A 336 -1.38 8.65 -22.17
CA LEU A 336 -0.96 10.01 -21.84
C LEU A 336 -0.48 10.74 -23.11
N THR A 337 -0.75 12.04 -23.22
CA THR A 337 -0.32 12.88 -24.35
C THR A 337 0.42 14.14 -23.88
N GLN A 338 1.39 14.59 -24.66
CA GLN A 338 2.12 15.84 -24.45
C GLN A 338 2.35 16.57 -25.77
N THR A 339 1.96 17.84 -25.83
CA THR A 339 2.30 18.74 -26.95
C THR A 339 3.75 19.18 -26.80
N VAL A 340 4.57 18.94 -27.83
CA VAL A 340 6.01 19.25 -27.83
C VAL A 340 6.28 20.74 -28.11
N ASP A 341 5.37 21.41 -28.83
CA ASP A 341 5.44 22.85 -29.08
C ASP A 341 5.17 23.69 -27.82
N GLY A 342 6.24 24.17 -27.19
CA GLY A 342 6.19 25.20 -26.14
C GLY A 342 6.66 24.75 -24.74
N VAL A 343 7.27 23.57 -24.60
CA VAL A 343 7.79 23.07 -23.32
C VAL A 343 9.13 23.75 -22.98
N PRO A 344 9.27 24.53 -21.88
CA PRO A 344 10.52 25.22 -21.53
C PRO A 344 11.62 24.33 -20.94
N ASN A 345 11.44 23.01 -20.97
CA ASN A 345 12.11 22.03 -20.12
C ASN A 345 12.26 20.65 -20.81
N LEU A 346 12.38 20.63 -22.14
CA LEU A 346 13.03 19.51 -22.81
C LEU A 346 14.53 19.72 -22.60
N ASP A 347 15.21 18.74 -21.99
CA ASP A 347 16.65 18.81 -21.81
C ASP A 347 17.30 18.84 -23.19
N GLN A 348 17.78 20.03 -23.58
CA GLN A 348 18.26 20.29 -24.93
C GLN A 348 19.69 19.77 -25.08
N VAL A 349 19.81 18.45 -25.30
CA VAL A 349 21.08 17.78 -25.61
C VAL A 349 21.39 17.95 -27.10
N CYS A 350 21.82 19.15 -27.50
CA CYS A 350 22.49 19.31 -28.80
C CYS A 350 23.92 18.78 -28.68
N PRO A 351 24.44 17.99 -29.64
CA PRO A 351 25.84 17.65 -29.66
C PRO A 351 26.70 18.90 -29.84
N THR A 352 27.84 18.94 -29.18
CA THR A 352 28.82 20.03 -29.29
C THR A 352 29.53 19.93 -30.65
N GLU A 353 29.58 21.03 -31.39
CA GLU A 353 30.38 21.07 -32.63
C GLU A 353 31.88 20.96 -32.27
N PRO A 354 32.68 20.20 -33.06
CA PRO A 354 34.11 20.08 -32.80
C PRO A 354 34.78 21.45 -32.94
N THR A 355 35.75 21.74 -32.08
CA THR A 355 36.48 23.02 -32.07
C THR A 355 37.98 22.82 -32.18
N LEU A 356 38.73 23.92 -32.38
CA LEU A 356 40.19 23.93 -32.32
C LEU A 356 40.71 24.61 -31.04
N ALA A 357 39.91 24.62 -29.97
CA ALA A 357 40.30 25.17 -28.67
C ALA A 357 41.56 24.48 -28.15
N GLY A 358 42.60 25.26 -27.82
CA GLY A 358 43.90 24.75 -27.40
C GLY A 358 44.92 24.53 -28.53
N SER A 359 44.52 24.68 -29.80
CA SER A 359 45.48 24.74 -30.92
C SER A 359 46.31 26.04 -30.87
N VAL A 360 47.61 25.93 -31.15
CA VAL A 360 48.59 27.04 -31.10
C VAL A 360 49.62 26.94 -32.23
N ALA A 361 50.16 28.08 -32.63
CA ALA A 361 51.29 28.20 -33.55
C ALA A 361 52.21 29.35 -33.10
N THR A 362 53.52 29.25 -33.34
CA THR A 362 54.49 30.25 -32.89
C THR A 362 55.71 30.28 -33.82
N GLY A 363 56.18 31.48 -34.15
CA GLY A 363 57.43 31.65 -34.90
C GLY A 363 58.65 31.40 -34.02
N THR A 364 59.53 30.50 -34.45
CA THR A 364 60.78 30.18 -33.74
C THR A 364 61.98 30.30 -34.69
N CYS A 365 63.14 30.68 -34.16
CA CYS A 365 64.40 30.66 -34.92
C CYS A 365 65.20 29.44 -34.49
N VAL A 366 65.60 28.60 -35.46
CA VAL A 366 66.40 27.38 -35.23
C VAL A 366 67.50 27.32 -36.27
N ALA A 367 68.77 27.26 -35.84
CA ALA A 367 69.95 27.22 -36.70
C ALA A 367 69.97 28.33 -37.79
N ASP A 368 69.72 29.56 -37.32
CA ASP A 368 69.57 30.79 -38.11
C ASP A 368 68.36 30.81 -39.08
N ALA A 369 67.52 29.76 -39.11
CA ALA A 369 66.34 29.69 -39.97
C ALA A 369 65.05 30.04 -39.21
N PRO A 370 64.14 30.83 -39.79
CA PRO A 370 62.81 31.03 -39.23
C PRO A 370 61.89 29.84 -39.55
N TRP A 371 61.24 29.31 -38.52
CA TRP A 371 60.27 28.23 -38.56
C TRP A 371 58.95 28.68 -37.94
N LEU A 372 57.86 28.01 -38.30
CA LEU A 372 56.61 28.02 -37.55
C LEU A 372 56.47 26.66 -36.85
N GLU A 373 56.54 26.66 -35.53
CA GLU A 373 56.17 25.50 -34.70
C GLU A 373 54.66 25.54 -34.44
N TYR A 374 54.00 24.37 -34.50
CA TYR A 374 52.56 24.27 -34.30
C TYR A 374 52.18 23.07 -33.43
N THR A 375 51.02 23.19 -32.79
CA THR A 375 50.29 22.07 -32.19
C THR A 375 48.80 22.31 -32.43
N VAL A 376 48.18 21.37 -33.15
CA VAL A 376 46.75 21.35 -33.47
C VAL A 376 46.10 20.25 -32.65
N VAL A 377 44.99 20.59 -32.01
CA VAL A 377 44.12 19.68 -31.27
C VAL A 377 42.69 20.00 -31.68
N VAL A 378 41.96 18.99 -32.16
CA VAL A 378 40.51 19.07 -32.30
C VAL A 378 39.89 18.64 -30.97
N ASP A 379 39.15 19.55 -30.34
CA ASP A 379 38.31 19.26 -29.18
C ASP A 379 36.93 18.83 -29.67
N ASP A 380 36.64 17.53 -29.56
CA ASP A 380 35.43 16.87 -30.07
C ASP A 380 34.81 15.99 -28.99
N PRO A 381 34.12 16.57 -27.98
CA PRO A 381 33.63 15.83 -26.82
C PRO A 381 32.47 14.88 -27.12
N ASP A 382 31.82 15.03 -28.29
CA ASP A 382 30.61 14.29 -28.70
C ASP A 382 30.83 13.45 -30.00
N ASP A 383 32.08 13.18 -30.40
CA ASP A 383 32.47 12.38 -31.58
C ASP A 383 31.82 12.85 -32.92
N GLN A 384 31.77 14.16 -33.14
CA GLN A 384 31.15 14.80 -34.32
C GLN A 384 32.13 15.14 -35.47
N TYR A 385 33.44 14.90 -35.31
CA TYR A 385 34.44 15.21 -36.32
C TYR A 385 34.27 14.40 -37.62
N THR A 386 34.06 15.10 -38.73
CA THR A 386 33.79 14.52 -40.06
C THR A 386 34.92 14.69 -41.08
N GLY A 387 36.05 15.29 -40.68
CA GLY A 387 37.22 15.45 -41.55
C GLY A 387 37.95 14.14 -41.84
N ASP A 388 38.76 14.10 -42.90
CA ASP A 388 39.54 12.93 -43.30
C ASP A 388 40.91 12.83 -42.58
N LYS A 389 41.09 13.60 -41.50
CA LYS A 389 42.34 13.79 -40.74
C LYS A 389 43.47 14.49 -41.52
N THR A 390 43.19 15.02 -42.71
CA THR A 390 44.08 15.95 -43.41
C THR A 390 43.68 17.39 -43.11
N GLY A 391 44.66 18.28 -42.98
CA GLY A 391 44.41 19.71 -42.92
C GLY A 391 45.54 20.54 -43.48
N THR A 392 45.41 21.86 -43.39
CA THR A 392 46.42 22.80 -43.87
C THR A 392 46.72 23.91 -42.86
N ILE A 393 47.94 24.43 -42.94
CA ILE A 393 48.36 25.70 -42.35
C ILE A 393 48.60 26.67 -43.50
N THR A 394 47.81 27.73 -43.58
CA THR A 394 47.86 28.74 -44.63
C THR A 394 48.47 30.04 -44.11
N PHE A 395 49.61 30.42 -44.68
CA PHE A 395 50.17 31.76 -44.57
C PHE A 395 49.46 32.66 -45.57
N VAL A 396 48.64 33.59 -45.07
CA VAL A 396 47.79 34.46 -45.90
C VAL A 396 48.64 35.61 -46.45
N ALA A 397 48.76 35.66 -47.77
CA ALA A 397 49.52 36.69 -48.49
C ALA A 397 48.70 37.99 -48.65
N PRO A 398 49.37 39.15 -48.82
CA PRO A 398 48.70 40.40 -49.16
C PRO A 398 48.06 40.35 -50.57
N GLU A 399 47.12 41.24 -50.84
CA GLU A 399 46.39 41.29 -52.12
C GLU A 399 47.35 41.47 -53.32
N GLY A 400 47.44 40.42 -54.16
CA GLY A 400 48.30 40.38 -55.34
C GLY A 400 49.42 39.33 -55.27
N GLU A 401 49.62 38.68 -54.13
CA GLU A 401 50.57 37.58 -53.95
C GLU A 401 49.87 36.23 -53.71
N GLU A 402 50.63 35.13 -53.77
CA GLU A 402 50.11 33.77 -53.58
C GLU A 402 50.27 33.31 -52.12
N ASN A 403 49.20 32.79 -51.52
CA ASN A 403 49.25 32.16 -50.20
C ASN A 403 50.19 30.94 -50.23
N VAL A 404 50.96 30.75 -49.15
CA VAL A 404 51.71 29.51 -48.94
C VAL A 404 50.89 28.58 -48.05
N VAL A 405 50.74 27.33 -48.48
CA VAL A 405 49.87 26.34 -47.84
C VAL A 405 50.67 25.08 -47.55
N GLU A 406 50.86 24.80 -46.26
CA GLU A 406 51.51 23.58 -45.78
C GLU A 406 50.47 22.54 -45.37
N THR A 407 50.72 21.27 -45.65
CA THR A 407 49.79 20.18 -45.33
C THR A 407 50.17 19.51 -44.01
N ILE A 408 49.18 19.30 -43.14
CA ILE A 408 49.32 18.59 -41.87
C ILE A 408 48.46 17.31 -41.88
N GLN A 409 48.80 16.38 -41.00
CA GLN A 409 48.08 15.12 -40.80
C GLN A 409 47.79 14.98 -39.30
N LEU A 410 46.51 14.87 -38.94
CA LEU A 410 46.09 14.55 -37.59
C LEU A 410 46.29 13.06 -37.31
N ASP A 411 46.64 12.73 -36.08
CA ASP A 411 46.83 11.37 -35.61
C ASP A 411 45.51 10.65 -35.28
N GLU A 412 45.60 9.48 -34.64
CA GLU A 412 44.41 8.75 -34.22
C GLU A 412 43.55 9.52 -33.20
N ASN A 413 44.17 10.42 -32.42
CA ASN A 413 43.56 11.24 -31.38
C ASN A 413 43.17 12.67 -31.84
N LEU A 414 43.09 12.90 -33.16
CA LEU A 414 42.78 14.20 -33.77
C LEU A 414 43.77 15.33 -33.40
N SER A 415 45.04 14.98 -33.21
CA SER A 415 46.11 15.91 -32.86
C SER A 415 47.26 15.90 -33.86
N ALA A 416 47.98 17.02 -34.00
CA ALA A 416 49.20 17.11 -34.80
C ALA A 416 50.18 18.15 -34.23
N SER A 417 51.45 17.80 -34.13
CA SER A 417 52.52 18.75 -33.76
C SER A 417 53.69 18.62 -34.71
N GLY A 418 54.34 19.74 -35.01
CA GLY A 418 55.51 19.77 -35.90
C GLY A 418 56.03 21.17 -36.14
N SER A 419 56.91 21.29 -37.12
CA SER A 419 57.42 22.57 -37.61
C SER A 419 57.40 22.62 -39.14
N VAL A 420 57.18 23.81 -39.69
CA VAL A 420 57.30 24.12 -41.12
C VAL A 420 58.19 25.35 -41.31
N LEU A 421 58.89 25.46 -42.44
CA LEU A 421 59.70 26.63 -42.73
C LEU A 421 58.81 27.85 -42.95
N TRP A 422 59.28 29.02 -42.52
CA TRP A 422 58.59 30.27 -42.83
C TRP A 422 58.63 30.55 -44.35
N PRO A 423 57.57 31.07 -44.99
CA PRO A 423 57.57 31.36 -46.43
C PRO A 423 58.78 32.19 -46.89
N GLY A 424 59.60 31.65 -47.78
CA GLY A 424 60.85 32.26 -48.28
C GLY A 424 62.12 31.87 -47.52
N ALA A 425 62.01 31.09 -46.44
CA ALA A 425 63.15 30.52 -45.73
C ALA A 425 63.59 29.18 -46.34
N SER A 426 64.89 28.89 -46.24
CA SER A 426 65.43 27.58 -46.63
C SER A 426 66.64 27.19 -45.79
N VAL A 427 66.86 25.88 -45.68
CA VAL A 427 68.00 25.29 -44.96
C VAL A 427 68.85 24.41 -45.88
N ASP A 428 70.10 24.20 -45.51
CA ASP A 428 71.01 23.28 -46.17
C ASP A 428 70.85 21.83 -45.68
N SER A 429 71.76 20.94 -46.12
CA SER A 429 71.74 19.52 -45.72
C SER A 429 72.11 19.27 -44.25
N GLU A 430 72.62 20.27 -43.54
CA GLU A 430 72.96 20.21 -42.11
C GLU A 430 71.87 20.87 -41.24
N GLY A 431 70.86 21.51 -41.88
CA GLY A 431 69.74 22.18 -41.23
C GLY A 431 69.99 23.66 -40.93
N SER A 432 71.13 24.21 -41.38
CA SER A 432 71.48 25.62 -41.20
C SER A 432 70.83 26.48 -42.28
N ALA A 433 70.43 27.71 -41.95
CA ALA A 433 69.82 28.63 -42.90
C ALA A 433 70.72 28.94 -44.12
N ASN A 434 70.12 28.85 -45.30
CA ASN A 434 70.74 29.26 -46.57
C ASN A 434 69.81 30.13 -47.42
N GLY A 435 68.71 30.61 -46.86
CA GLY A 435 67.77 31.55 -47.47
C GLY A 435 66.79 32.08 -46.43
N TRP A 436 66.39 33.34 -46.59
CA TRP A 436 65.50 34.06 -45.67
C TRP A 436 64.44 34.84 -46.45
N PRO A 437 63.24 35.05 -45.89
CA PRO A 437 62.18 35.80 -46.57
C PRO A 437 62.61 37.23 -46.86
N GLY A 438 62.41 37.72 -48.07
CA GLY A 438 62.82 39.06 -48.50
C GLY A 438 64.33 39.24 -48.73
N TRP A 439 65.11 38.16 -48.79
CA TRP A 439 66.54 38.21 -49.09
C TRP A 439 66.90 37.38 -50.33
N GLU A 440 67.79 37.92 -51.17
CA GLU A 440 68.38 37.24 -52.33
C GLU A 440 69.92 37.25 -52.22
N GLN A 441 70.58 36.18 -52.69
CA GLN A 441 72.04 36.09 -52.69
C GLN A 441 72.62 36.55 -54.03
N ASP A 442 73.49 37.55 -53.99
CA ASP A 442 74.25 38.06 -55.12
C ASP A 442 75.28 37.03 -55.65
N ALA A 443 75.72 37.23 -56.89
CA ALA A 443 76.64 36.31 -57.57
C ALA A 443 78.06 36.21 -56.95
N ASP A 444 78.42 37.12 -56.05
CA ASP A 444 79.65 37.11 -55.24
C ASP A 444 79.44 36.56 -53.81
N GLY A 445 78.21 36.18 -53.47
CA GLY A 445 77.83 35.53 -52.21
C GLY A 445 77.30 36.48 -51.13
N THR A 446 77.22 37.80 -51.37
CA THR A 446 76.56 38.72 -50.43
C THR A 446 75.05 38.58 -50.45
N TRP A 447 74.39 39.04 -49.39
CA TRP A 447 72.93 39.05 -49.29
C TRP A 447 72.40 40.47 -49.46
N ALA A 448 71.38 40.62 -50.32
CA ALA A 448 70.68 41.87 -50.56
C ALA A 448 69.19 41.71 -50.22
N GLU A 449 68.62 42.71 -49.56
CA GLU A 449 67.19 42.76 -49.27
C GLU A 449 66.40 43.09 -50.55
N THR A 450 65.30 42.39 -50.76
CA THR A 450 64.44 42.45 -51.94
C THR A 450 62.98 42.60 -51.51
N THR A 451 62.14 43.16 -52.38
CA THR A 451 60.67 43.08 -52.22
C THR A 451 60.10 41.76 -52.76
N GLY A 452 60.93 40.91 -53.36
CA GLY A 452 60.59 39.56 -53.79
C GLY A 452 60.78 38.53 -52.66
N ASN A 453 60.94 37.27 -53.04
CA ASN A 453 61.21 36.14 -52.14
C ASN A 453 60.36 36.15 -50.84
N TYR A 454 59.05 36.32 -50.94
CA TYR A 454 58.12 36.32 -49.80
C TYR A 454 58.44 37.36 -48.69
N ALA A 455 59.00 38.52 -49.05
CA ALA A 455 59.33 39.60 -48.09
C ALA A 455 58.17 39.95 -47.13
N TRP A 456 56.93 39.95 -47.65
CA TRP A 456 55.70 40.17 -46.88
C TRP A 456 55.52 39.24 -45.69
N ALA A 457 56.09 38.03 -45.72
CA ALA A 457 55.93 37.05 -44.66
C ALA A 457 56.59 37.49 -43.35
N ARG A 458 57.54 38.44 -43.37
CA ARG A 458 58.12 39.04 -42.15
C ARG A 458 57.12 39.91 -41.39
N ASP A 459 56.15 40.50 -42.09
CA ASP A 459 55.09 41.35 -41.54
C ASP A 459 53.78 40.57 -41.28
N LEU A 460 53.79 39.24 -41.47
CA LEU A 460 52.62 38.38 -41.27
C LEU A 460 52.26 38.26 -39.78
N THR A 461 50.99 38.54 -39.45
CA THR A 461 50.47 38.57 -38.09
C THR A 461 49.60 37.36 -37.71
N HIS A 462 49.21 36.53 -38.68
CA HIS A 462 48.30 35.41 -38.45
C HIS A 462 48.45 34.32 -39.52
N VAL A 463 48.16 33.08 -39.14
CA VAL A 463 47.97 31.94 -40.05
C VAL A 463 46.58 31.36 -39.87
N THR A 464 46.06 30.71 -40.92
CA THR A 464 44.80 29.97 -40.84
C THR A 464 45.08 28.48 -40.83
N ILE A 465 44.64 27.80 -39.77
CA ILE A 465 44.62 26.35 -39.65
C ILE A 465 43.24 25.87 -40.13
N ASP A 466 43.19 24.87 -40.99
CA ASP A 466 41.94 24.25 -41.44
C ASP A 466 42.09 22.72 -41.41
N VAL A 467 41.29 22.07 -40.57
CA VAL A 467 41.16 20.60 -40.47
C VAL A 467 39.69 20.17 -40.44
N ASN A 468 38.75 21.06 -40.77
CA ASN A 468 37.31 20.96 -40.49
C ASN A 468 37.00 20.76 -38.98
N PRO A 469 36.97 21.82 -38.14
CA PRO A 469 36.77 23.23 -38.49
C PRO A 469 38.07 24.00 -38.81
N SER A 470 37.96 25.33 -38.93
CA SER A 470 39.09 26.24 -39.16
C SER A 470 39.26 27.24 -38.02
N LEU A 471 40.52 27.63 -37.76
CA LEU A 471 40.94 28.59 -36.74
C LEU A 471 42.01 29.53 -37.30
N THR A 472 41.85 30.84 -37.10
CA THR A 472 42.94 31.81 -37.30
C THR A 472 43.74 31.94 -36.01
N VAL A 473 45.06 31.78 -36.10
CA VAL A 473 46.00 31.88 -34.97
C VAL A 473 46.94 33.05 -35.22
N ASP A 474 47.06 33.94 -34.24
CA ASP A 474 48.02 35.05 -34.27
C ASP A 474 49.45 34.50 -34.17
N VAL A 475 50.34 35.01 -35.03
CA VAL A 475 51.76 34.64 -35.05
C VAL A 475 52.62 35.88 -35.30
N SER A 476 53.91 35.77 -35.03
CA SER A 476 54.90 36.80 -35.36
C SER A 476 56.13 36.15 -35.97
N TYR A 477 56.78 36.83 -36.91
CA TYR A 477 58.10 36.45 -37.37
C TYR A 477 59.08 36.36 -36.18
N PRO A 478 59.92 35.31 -36.09
CA PRO A 478 60.81 35.15 -34.95
C PRO A 478 61.86 36.28 -34.89
N GLU A 479 62.04 36.87 -33.71
CA GLU A 479 63.07 37.88 -33.49
C GLU A 479 64.47 37.28 -33.63
N ALA A 480 65.40 38.02 -34.26
CA ALA A 480 66.80 37.66 -34.29
C ALA A 480 67.42 37.77 -32.89
N THR A 481 68.16 36.75 -32.48
CA THR A 481 68.87 36.68 -31.19
C THR A 481 70.38 36.46 -31.42
N PRO A 482 71.24 36.70 -30.43
CA PRO A 482 72.68 36.45 -30.57
C PRO A 482 73.07 35.00 -30.89
N GLU A 483 72.17 34.05 -30.63
CA GLU A 483 72.34 32.61 -30.87
C GLU A 483 71.52 32.10 -32.08
N CYS A 484 70.74 32.97 -32.73
CA CYS A 484 69.97 32.63 -33.93
C CYS A 484 69.60 33.88 -34.73
N ALA A 485 70.26 34.09 -35.86
CA ALA A 485 70.03 35.20 -36.78
C ALA A 485 68.92 34.84 -37.78
N ALA A 486 67.68 35.23 -37.49
CA ALA A 486 66.52 35.07 -38.39
C ALA A 486 66.59 35.96 -39.66
N GLU A 487 67.77 36.42 -40.04
CA GLU A 487 68.08 37.20 -41.24
C GLU A 487 69.60 37.06 -41.54
N PRO A 488 70.05 37.18 -42.80
CA PRO A 488 71.45 36.99 -43.15
C PRO A 488 72.35 38.05 -42.52
N THR A 489 73.55 37.66 -42.10
CA THR A 489 74.56 38.62 -41.61
C THR A 489 75.08 39.52 -42.73
N VAL A 490 74.49 40.71 -42.90
CA VAL A 490 74.99 41.73 -43.80
C VAL A 490 76.25 42.37 -43.23
N VAL A 491 77.38 42.21 -43.94
CA VAL A 491 78.62 42.93 -43.65
C VAL A 491 78.52 44.40 -44.11
N GLU A 492 77.95 45.25 -43.26
CA GLU A 492 77.94 46.69 -43.51
C GLU A 492 79.37 47.26 -43.65
N PRO A 493 79.62 48.19 -44.59
CA PRO A 493 80.87 48.93 -44.64
C PRO A 493 81.01 49.82 -43.40
N THR A 494 81.97 49.49 -42.54
CA THR A 494 82.20 50.14 -41.24
C THR A 494 82.24 51.66 -41.34
N THR A 495 81.28 52.32 -40.69
CA THR A 495 81.29 53.78 -40.48
C THR A 495 81.38 54.05 -38.97
N GLU A 496 82.45 54.74 -38.55
CA GLU A 496 82.76 54.99 -37.12
C GLU A 496 81.79 55.96 -36.43
N PRO A 497 81.73 55.97 -35.07
CA PRO A 497 80.48 56.18 -34.34
C PRO A 497 80.17 57.62 -33.93
N THR A 498 78.96 57.85 -33.40
CA THR A 498 78.67 58.99 -32.52
C THR A 498 77.84 58.56 -31.32
N THR A 499 78.37 58.77 -30.13
CA THR A 499 77.74 58.46 -28.84
C THR A 499 76.87 59.61 -28.32
N THR A 500 75.72 59.32 -27.71
CA THR A 500 75.08 60.19 -26.69
C THR A 500 74.26 59.33 -25.72
N PRO A 501 74.32 59.54 -24.38
CA PRO A 501 73.76 58.60 -23.40
C PRO A 501 72.50 59.12 -22.65
N THR A 502 71.94 58.23 -21.82
CA THR A 502 71.16 58.52 -20.59
C THR A 502 69.66 58.82 -20.75
N THR A 503 68.80 58.03 -20.08
CA THR A 503 68.06 58.43 -18.85
C THR A 503 67.26 57.23 -18.30
N ALA A 504 67.12 57.14 -16.98
CA ALA A 504 66.47 56.04 -16.27
C ALA A 504 65.22 56.50 -15.47
N GLU A 505 64.34 55.53 -15.17
CA GLU A 505 63.33 55.55 -14.09
C GLU A 505 62.16 56.59 -14.16
N PRO A 506 61.08 56.47 -13.34
CA PRO A 506 60.78 55.44 -12.32
C PRO A 506 59.35 54.81 -12.33
N THR A 507 59.28 53.62 -11.71
CA THR A 507 58.33 53.09 -10.72
C THR A 507 57.17 53.99 -10.21
N THR A 508 55.95 53.43 -9.99
CA THR A 508 55.01 53.79 -8.88
C THR A 508 53.83 52.81 -8.66
N SER A 509 53.79 52.20 -7.46
CA SER A 509 52.64 51.87 -6.56
C SER A 509 51.40 51.00 -6.93
N ALA A 510 51.35 49.83 -6.29
CA ALA A 510 50.44 49.48 -5.15
C ALA A 510 48.97 49.00 -5.39
N PRO A 511 48.35 48.23 -4.44
CA PRO A 511 47.42 47.13 -4.78
C PRO A 511 46.07 47.12 -4.02
N ALA A 512 45.22 46.09 -4.20
CA ALA A 512 44.45 45.39 -3.13
C ALA A 512 43.55 44.21 -3.61
N THR A 513 43.26 43.26 -2.69
CA THR A 513 42.11 42.29 -2.65
C THR A 513 42.12 41.11 -3.65
N VAL A 514 41.68 39.86 -3.35
CA VAL A 514 41.02 39.21 -2.18
C VAL A 514 41.65 37.79 -1.94
N GLU A 515 41.45 37.19 -0.76
CA GLU A 515 41.85 35.82 -0.37
C GLU A 515 40.88 34.69 -0.82
N PRO A 516 41.27 33.38 -0.73
CA PRO A 516 40.62 32.26 -1.40
C PRO A 516 39.82 31.32 -0.47
N THR A 517 39.19 30.29 -1.06
CA THR A 517 38.78 29.04 -0.39
C THR A 517 39.02 27.87 -1.32
N ASP A 518 39.75 26.85 -0.87
CA ASP A 518 39.96 25.60 -1.60
C ASP A 518 39.94 24.39 -0.64
N ASP A 519 39.58 23.26 -1.26
CA ASP A 519 39.88 21.86 -0.93
C ASP A 519 39.34 21.15 0.31
N ALA A 520 39.12 19.85 0.06
CA ALA A 520 38.75 18.79 0.97
C ALA A 520 39.80 17.67 0.92
N ASP A 521 39.87 16.83 1.96
CA ASP A 521 39.99 15.36 1.85
C ASP A 521 39.82 14.75 3.26
N ASP A 522 39.28 13.54 3.36
CA ASP A 522 39.85 12.47 4.20
C ASP A 522 39.09 11.13 4.08
N THR A 523 39.89 10.06 4.10
CA THR A 523 39.60 8.68 3.67
C THR A 523 39.06 7.74 4.77
N GLU A 524 38.17 6.80 4.38
CA GLU A 524 38.06 5.34 4.73
C GLU A 524 38.20 4.85 6.24
N VAL A 525 38.12 3.56 6.69
CA VAL A 525 37.88 2.19 6.16
C VAL A 525 37.15 1.28 7.22
N LEU A 526 36.61 0.13 6.77
CA LEU A 526 36.49 -1.21 7.44
C LEU A 526 35.39 -1.56 8.50
N GLY A 527 34.75 -2.74 8.28
CA GLY A 527 34.22 -3.61 9.33
C GLY A 527 33.13 -4.63 8.90
N ALA A 528 33.39 -5.95 8.95
CA ALA A 528 32.42 -7.00 8.56
C ALA A 528 32.44 -8.23 9.50
N SER A 529 31.30 -8.92 9.70
CA SER A 529 31.16 -10.39 9.98
C SER A 529 29.68 -10.81 10.23
N VAL A 530 29.38 -12.13 10.20
CA VAL A 530 28.03 -12.73 9.91
C VAL A 530 27.57 -13.76 11.03
N PRO A 531 26.59 -14.69 10.85
CA PRO A 531 25.38 -14.89 11.69
C PRO A 531 25.46 -16.08 12.69
N PRO A 532 24.35 -16.56 13.31
CA PRO A 532 23.65 -17.78 12.78
C PRO A 532 22.13 -18.01 13.11
N GLU A 533 21.43 -18.74 12.20
CA GLU A 533 20.38 -19.82 12.33
C GLU A 533 19.18 -19.68 13.34
N ASP A 534 18.05 -20.43 13.35
CA ASP A 534 17.47 -21.54 12.55
C ASP A 534 15.94 -21.68 12.84
N GLY A 535 15.15 -22.48 12.07
CA GLY A 535 13.81 -22.95 12.53
C GLY A 535 12.74 -23.31 11.46
N LEU A 536 12.21 -24.54 11.50
CA LEU A 536 11.24 -25.12 10.54
C LEU A 536 9.82 -25.36 11.12
N ALA A 537 8.87 -25.72 10.24
CA ALA A 537 7.43 -25.84 10.50
C ALA A 537 6.94 -27.17 11.13
N GLU A 538 5.72 -27.16 11.73
CA GLU A 538 4.89 -28.36 11.98
C GLU A 538 3.37 -28.01 11.98
N THR A 539 2.49 -29.03 11.99
CA THR A 539 1.13 -29.00 11.41
C THR A 539 0.00 -29.54 12.33
N GLY A 540 -1.26 -29.26 11.97
CA GLY A 540 -2.48 -29.94 12.46
C GLY A 540 -3.73 -29.08 12.23
N ALA A 541 -4.70 -29.33 11.35
CA ALA A 541 -5.47 -30.54 10.97
C ALA A 541 -6.73 -30.80 11.83
N ASP A 542 -7.88 -30.27 11.38
CA ASP A 542 -9.23 -30.73 11.78
C ASP A 542 -10.27 -30.53 10.62
N ALA A 543 -9.92 -31.00 9.42
CA ALA A 543 -10.71 -30.83 8.19
C ALA A 543 -11.84 -31.86 8.01
N LEU A 544 -12.48 -32.33 9.10
CA LEU A 544 -13.56 -33.33 9.06
C LEU A 544 -14.90 -32.82 9.63
N VAL A 545 -14.90 -31.70 10.34
CA VAL A 545 -16.12 -31.03 10.83
C VAL A 545 -16.70 -30.10 9.76
N TRP A 546 -15.85 -29.37 9.02
CA TRP A 546 -16.25 -28.41 7.98
C TRP A 546 -17.13 -29.00 6.87
N ALA A 547 -16.94 -30.28 6.56
CA ALA A 547 -17.71 -31.07 5.59
C ALA A 547 -19.25 -31.05 5.79
N LEU A 548 -19.76 -30.70 6.98
CA LEU A 548 -21.20 -30.64 7.27
C LEU A 548 -21.79 -29.22 7.24
N VAL A 549 -20.98 -28.20 7.53
CA VAL A 549 -21.41 -26.79 7.63
C VAL A 549 -21.92 -26.26 6.30
N ALA A 550 -21.17 -26.58 5.26
CA ALA A 550 -21.19 -25.84 4.01
C ALA A 550 -21.77 -26.65 2.84
N LEU A 551 -21.88 -27.98 2.99
CA LEU A 551 -22.93 -28.79 2.33
C LEU A 551 -24.33 -28.15 2.49
N GLY A 552 -24.47 -27.32 3.53
CA GLY A 552 -25.63 -26.51 3.75
C GLY A 552 -25.82 -25.32 2.82
N LEU A 553 -24.88 -24.36 2.84
CA LEU A 553 -25.09 -22.98 2.33
C LEU A 553 -25.42 -22.86 0.84
N ILE A 554 -25.17 -23.88 0.01
CA ILE A 554 -25.18 -23.77 -1.46
C ILE A 554 -26.24 -24.66 -2.15
N GLY A 555 -27.17 -25.26 -1.39
CA GLY A 555 -28.28 -26.03 -1.96
C GLY A 555 -29.38 -25.19 -2.66
N GLY A 556 -29.67 -23.98 -2.18
CA GLY A 556 -30.92 -23.27 -2.50
C GLY A 556 -30.94 -22.44 -3.79
N GLY A 557 -29.86 -21.70 -4.09
CA GLY A 557 -29.89 -20.64 -5.10
C GLY A 557 -29.94 -21.11 -6.56
N THR A 558 -29.14 -22.14 -6.90
CA THR A 558 -28.92 -22.55 -8.30
C THR A 558 -30.12 -23.28 -8.92
N ALA A 559 -30.90 -24.01 -8.11
CA ALA A 559 -32.11 -24.70 -8.56
C ALA A 559 -33.23 -23.72 -8.96
N ALA A 560 -33.42 -22.64 -8.18
CA ALA A 560 -34.48 -21.65 -8.42
C ALA A 560 -34.29 -20.89 -9.74
N VAL A 561 -33.06 -20.46 -10.04
CA VAL A 561 -32.74 -19.72 -11.28
C VAL A 561 -32.91 -20.59 -12.53
N LEU A 562 -32.51 -21.86 -12.48
CA LEU A 562 -32.67 -22.79 -13.61
C LEU A 562 -34.15 -23.15 -13.86
N ILE A 563 -34.97 -23.29 -12.81
CA ILE A 563 -36.41 -23.54 -12.95
C ILE A 563 -37.15 -22.28 -13.46
N ALA A 564 -36.76 -21.08 -13.01
CA ALA A 564 -37.34 -19.82 -13.51
C ALA A 564 -37.04 -19.59 -15.00
N ARG A 565 -35.82 -19.91 -15.47
CA ARG A 565 -35.42 -19.74 -16.88
C ARG A 565 -36.13 -20.74 -17.80
N ARG A 566 -36.41 -21.96 -17.34
CA ARG A 566 -37.14 -23.01 -18.10
C ARG A 566 -38.66 -22.80 -18.21
N ARG A 567 -39.23 -21.84 -17.47
CA ARG A 567 -40.65 -21.44 -17.57
C ARG A 567 -40.90 -20.21 -18.46
N ARG A 568 -39.86 -19.64 -19.08
CA ARG A 568 -39.95 -18.47 -19.99
C ARG A 568 -39.41 -18.75 -21.41
N ALA A 569 -39.26 -20.02 -21.79
CA ALA A 569 -38.87 -20.47 -23.12
C ALA A 569 -39.97 -21.38 -23.71
#